data_AF-A0A0M1JI50-F1
#
_entry.id   AF-A0A0M1JI50-F1
#
_cell.length_a   1.000
_cell.length_b   1.000
_cell.length_c   1.000
_cell.angle_alpha   90.00
_cell.angle_beta   90.00
_cell.angle_gamma   90.00
#
_symmetry.space_group_name_H-M   'P 1'
#
loop_
_entity.id
_entity.type
_entity.pdbx_description
1 polymer ?
#
loop_
_entity_poly.entity_id
_entity_poly.type
_entity_poly.pdbx_seq_one_letter_code
_entity_poly.pdbx_strand_id
1 'polypeptide(L)'
;MTDQYKITRQFHKKKRRKPSTAFKKRKRNSRRYRKRVTEQNQLHGKHIIAQIYATIIQLFPELFEWMREIEDFREASDYDLAEIITASLAMFLFKTGSRNEFNNLSTDGNFQKNYEKLFGFKMPHLDTVYNIMKRLEEKHLEKLKRRMIKELLDRKCLYKYRFSKQYIVAVDGTGVASFGHKHCDQCLHLDFGHLGYSSKPIK
;
A
#
# COMPACT_ATOMS: atom_id res chain seq x y z
N MET A 1 -22.77 -71.14 -10.47
CA MET A 1 -23.45 -70.75 -9.23
C MET A 1 -22.44 -70.01 -8.38
N THR A 2 -22.50 -68.68 -8.36
CA THR A 2 -21.60 -67.85 -7.58
C THR A 2 -22.36 -66.64 -7.05
N ASP A 3 -22.36 -66.58 -5.74
CA ASP A 3 -22.84 -65.53 -4.86
C ASP A 3 -22.03 -64.24 -5.05
N GLN A 4 -22.65 -63.06 -4.86
CA GLN A 4 -22.08 -61.95 -4.06
C GLN A 4 -22.94 -60.68 -4.13
N TYR A 5 -23.66 -60.44 -3.01
CA TYR A 5 -23.84 -59.16 -2.31
C TYR A 5 -24.04 -57.87 -3.14
N LYS A 6 -25.31 -57.43 -3.26
CA LYS A 6 -25.65 -56.01 -3.47
C LYS A 6 -25.76 -55.30 -2.11
N ILE A 7 -24.67 -54.68 -1.65
CA ILE A 7 -24.71 -53.74 -0.52
C ILE A 7 -25.18 -52.37 -1.04
N THR A 8 -26.44 -52.03 -0.82
CA THR A 8 -26.96 -50.67 -1.03
C THR A 8 -26.57 -49.78 0.14
N ARG A 9 -25.58 -48.90 -0.05
CA ARG A 9 -25.28 -47.82 0.92
C ARG A 9 -26.45 -46.84 0.96
N GLN A 10 -27.30 -46.97 1.97
CA GLN A 10 -28.30 -45.95 2.30
C GLN A 10 -27.59 -44.71 2.86
N PHE A 11 -27.43 -43.67 2.04
CA PHE A 11 -27.04 -42.36 2.54
C PHE A 11 -28.19 -41.75 3.35
N HIS A 12 -28.16 -41.94 4.68
CA HIS A 12 -29.02 -41.18 5.58
C HIS A 12 -28.69 -39.68 5.46
N LYS A 13 -29.61 -38.90 4.85
CA LYS A 13 -29.56 -37.43 4.88
C LYS A 13 -29.63 -36.97 6.34
N LYS A 14 -28.48 -36.66 6.96
CA LYS A 14 -28.43 -36.04 8.29
C LYS A 14 -29.29 -34.76 8.28
N LYS A 15 -30.39 -34.75 9.05
CA LYS A 15 -31.20 -33.54 9.27
C LYS A 15 -30.29 -32.43 9.81
N ARG A 16 -30.15 -31.33 9.07
CA ARG A 16 -29.41 -30.14 9.51
C ARG A 16 -30.07 -29.60 10.80
N ARG A 17 -29.38 -29.72 11.94
CA ARG A 17 -29.83 -29.16 13.23
C ARG A 17 -29.95 -27.64 13.08
N LYS A 18 -31.10 -27.08 13.47
CA LYS A 18 -31.31 -25.63 13.48
C LYS A 18 -30.31 -25.00 14.46
N PRO A 19 -29.60 -23.92 14.09
CA PRO A 19 -28.63 -23.28 14.97
C PRO A 19 -29.32 -22.74 16.22
N SER A 20 -28.66 -22.89 17.37
CA SER A 20 -29.17 -22.42 18.66
C SER A 20 -29.42 -20.90 18.66
N THR A 21 -30.33 -20.45 19.52
CA THR A 21 -30.62 -19.02 19.72
C THR A 21 -29.37 -18.25 20.11
N ALA A 22 -28.52 -18.83 20.98
CA ALA A 22 -27.21 -18.29 21.35
C ALA A 22 -26.27 -18.13 20.14
N PHE A 23 -26.19 -19.13 19.24
CA PHE A 23 -25.39 -19.05 18.03
C PHE A 23 -25.87 -17.93 17.09
N LYS A 24 -27.19 -17.80 16.90
CA LYS A 24 -27.78 -16.71 16.09
C LYS A 24 -27.48 -15.33 16.69
N LYS A 25 -27.59 -15.17 18.02
CA LYS A 25 -27.28 -13.92 18.74
C LYS A 25 -25.80 -13.55 18.59
N ARG A 26 -24.87 -14.51 18.77
CA ARG A 26 -23.43 -14.31 18.58
C ARG A 26 -23.09 -13.89 17.14
N LYS A 27 -23.67 -14.56 16.13
CA LYS A 27 -23.48 -14.19 14.71
C LYS A 27 -23.98 -12.77 14.41
N ARG A 28 -25.13 -12.36 14.97
CA ARG A 28 -25.66 -11.00 14.83
C ARG A 28 -24.75 -9.95 15.48
N ASN A 29 -24.24 -10.22 16.68
CA ASN A 29 -23.32 -9.32 17.38
C ASN A 29 -21.99 -9.17 16.63
N SER A 30 -21.42 -10.28 16.13
CA SER A 30 -20.21 -10.25 15.31
C SER A 30 -20.40 -9.42 14.03
N ARG A 31 -21.53 -9.56 13.33
CA ARG A 31 -21.87 -8.71 12.17
C ARG A 31 -21.97 -7.23 12.53
N ARG A 32 -22.65 -6.90 13.64
CA ARG A 32 -22.77 -5.51 14.12
C ARG A 32 -21.42 -4.91 14.53
N TYR A 33 -20.55 -5.70 15.14
CA TYR A 33 -19.19 -5.27 15.47
C TYR A 33 -18.39 -4.99 14.19
N ARG A 34 -18.35 -5.95 13.24
CA ARG A 34 -17.68 -5.76 11.94
C ARG A 34 -18.16 -4.52 11.21
N LYS A 35 -19.49 -4.32 11.12
CA LYS A 35 -20.07 -3.13 10.49
C LYS A 35 -19.57 -1.83 11.14
N ARG A 36 -19.59 -1.74 12.46
CA ARG A 36 -19.08 -0.56 13.20
C ARG A 36 -17.60 -0.32 12.95
N VAL A 37 -16.78 -1.37 12.99
CA VAL A 37 -15.34 -1.26 12.70
C VAL A 37 -15.12 -0.79 11.26
N THR A 38 -15.85 -1.33 10.29
CA THR A 38 -15.77 -0.89 8.89
C THR A 38 -16.17 0.59 8.72
N GLU A 39 -17.25 1.03 9.36
CA GLU A 39 -17.70 2.43 9.32
C GLU A 39 -16.67 3.37 9.95
N GLN A 40 -16.10 2.99 11.10
CA GLN A 40 -15.04 3.75 11.75
C GLN A 40 -13.78 3.83 10.88
N ASN A 41 -13.34 2.71 10.31
CA ASN A 41 -12.18 2.68 9.42
C ASN A 41 -12.41 3.53 8.17
N GLN A 42 -13.64 3.51 7.62
CA GLN A 42 -13.99 4.33 6.47
C GLN A 42 -13.97 5.82 6.80
N LEU A 43 -14.47 6.21 7.98
CA LEU A 43 -14.41 7.60 8.44
C LEU A 43 -12.96 8.05 8.66
N HIS A 44 -12.15 7.22 9.31
CA HIS A 44 -10.73 7.48 9.52
C HIS A 44 -9.97 7.61 8.19
N GLY A 45 -10.24 6.71 7.24
CA GLY A 45 -9.67 6.77 5.88
C GLY A 45 -10.03 8.07 5.17
N LYS A 46 -11.29 8.51 5.22
CA LYS A 46 -11.71 9.81 4.65
C LYS A 46 -10.94 10.99 5.24
N HIS A 47 -10.71 10.97 6.55
CA HIS A 47 -9.93 12.02 7.21
C HIS A 47 -8.47 12.02 6.75
N ILE A 48 -7.83 10.86 6.64
CA ILE A 48 -6.47 10.74 6.12
C ILE A 48 -6.38 11.29 4.69
N ILE A 49 -7.30 10.90 3.80
CA ILE A 49 -7.32 11.37 2.41
C ILE A 49 -7.50 12.89 2.35
N ALA A 50 -8.41 13.45 3.17
CA ALA A 50 -8.59 14.90 3.25
C ALA A 50 -7.33 15.61 3.75
N GLN A 51 -6.60 15.02 4.71
CA GLN A 51 -5.33 15.56 5.19
C GLN A 51 -4.23 15.49 4.13
N ILE A 52 -4.13 14.40 3.37
CA ILE A 52 -3.18 14.29 2.25
C ILE A 52 -3.47 15.40 1.24
N TYR A 53 -4.72 15.54 0.82
CA TYR A 53 -5.14 16.58 -0.12
C TYR A 53 -4.82 17.99 0.39
N ALA A 54 -5.20 18.29 1.65
CA ALA A 54 -4.91 19.57 2.27
C ALA A 54 -3.40 19.83 2.37
N THR A 55 -2.61 18.81 2.71
CA THR A 55 -1.14 18.91 2.79
C THR A 55 -0.54 19.29 1.44
N ILE A 56 -0.96 18.61 0.37
CA ILE A 56 -0.49 18.91 -0.98
C ILE A 56 -0.84 20.35 -1.34
N ILE A 57 -2.11 20.76 -1.24
CA ILE A 57 -2.53 22.08 -1.70
C ILE A 57 -2.00 23.22 -0.81
N GLN A 58 -1.97 23.03 0.50
CA GLN A 58 -1.63 24.11 1.44
C GLN A 58 -0.13 24.24 1.65
N LEU A 59 0.62 23.13 1.66
CA LEU A 59 2.06 23.16 1.94
C LEU A 59 2.90 23.05 0.68
N PHE A 60 2.42 22.34 -0.35
CA PHE A 60 3.18 22.08 -1.57
C PHE A 60 2.32 22.32 -2.83
N PRO A 61 1.73 23.51 -3.02
CA PRO A 61 0.79 23.78 -4.12
C PRO A 61 1.39 23.52 -5.51
N GLU A 62 2.71 23.65 -5.64
CA GLU A 62 3.43 23.43 -6.89
C GLU A 62 4.15 22.08 -6.96
N LEU A 63 3.82 21.14 -6.06
CA LEU A 63 4.50 19.84 -5.97
C LEU A 63 4.58 19.12 -7.31
N PHE A 64 3.47 19.08 -8.04
CA PHE A 64 3.39 18.37 -9.31
C PHE A 64 4.19 19.06 -10.41
N GLU A 65 4.23 20.39 -10.44
CA GLU A 65 5.07 21.14 -11.38
C GLU A 65 6.56 20.91 -11.08
N TRP A 66 6.94 20.87 -9.80
CA TRP A 66 8.32 20.54 -9.42
C TRP A 66 8.72 19.12 -9.81
N MET A 67 7.77 18.18 -9.86
CA MET A 67 8.02 16.84 -10.38
C MET A 67 8.17 16.83 -11.90
N ARG A 68 7.41 17.66 -12.64
CA ARG A 68 7.56 17.83 -14.10
C ARG A 68 8.88 18.48 -14.49
N GLU A 69 9.42 19.35 -13.63
CA GLU A 69 10.72 20.00 -13.83
C GLU A 69 11.93 19.06 -13.66
N ILE A 70 11.70 17.83 -13.16
CA ILE A 70 12.77 16.83 -13.09
C ILE A 70 13.17 16.43 -14.51
N GLU A 71 14.49 16.40 -14.75
CA GLU A 71 15.05 15.92 -16.01
C GLU A 71 14.55 14.52 -16.33
N ASP A 72 13.82 14.43 -17.44
CA ASP A 72 13.21 13.19 -17.89
C ASP A 72 14.12 12.51 -18.92
N PHE A 73 14.68 11.37 -18.55
CA PHE A 73 15.55 10.58 -19.43
C PHE A 73 14.78 9.78 -20.50
N ARG A 74 13.45 9.86 -20.50
CA ARG A 74 12.59 9.11 -21.43
C ARG A 74 12.41 9.90 -22.71
N GLU A 75 12.55 9.23 -23.85
CA GLU A 75 12.22 9.79 -25.16
C GLU A 75 10.70 9.91 -25.37
N ALA A 76 9.94 8.92 -24.88
CA ALA A 76 8.48 8.90 -24.98
C ALA A 76 7.87 8.07 -23.84
N SER A 77 6.68 8.47 -23.39
CA SER A 77 5.91 7.77 -22.36
C SER A 77 4.44 8.19 -22.43
N ASP A 78 3.53 7.24 -22.16
CA ASP A 78 2.08 7.51 -22.05
C ASP A 78 1.72 8.29 -20.77
N TYR A 79 2.66 8.37 -19.84
CA TYR A 79 2.51 9.04 -18.54
C TYR A 79 3.56 10.11 -18.33
N ASP A 80 3.14 11.24 -17.78
CA ASP A 80 4.04 12.30 -17.35
C ASP A 80 4.87 11.86 -16.13
N LEU A 81 6.04 12.46 -15.93
CA LEU A 81 6.96 12.10 -14.84
C LEU A 81 6.34 12.36 -13.47
N ALA A 82 5.54 13.43 -13.33
CA ALA A 82 4.80 13.69 -12.10
C ALA A 82 3.78 12.58 -11.79
N GLU A 83 3.13 12.00 -12.80
CA GLU A 83 2.21 10.87 -12.62
C GLU A 83 2.95 9.63 -12.10
N ILE A 84 4.12 9.34 -12.66
CA ILE A 84 4.96 8.21 -12.28
C ILE A 84 5.46 8.34 -10.83
N ILE A 85 6.00 9.51 -10.47
CA ILE A 85 6.49 9.77 -9.12
C ILE A 85 5.32 9.73 -8.13
N THR A 86 4.19 10.33 -8.48
CA THR A 86 2.99 10.32 -7.62
C THR A 86 2.47 8.91 -7.39
N ALA A 87 2.41 8.07 -8.42
CA ALA A 87 2.00 6.67 -8.28
C ALA A 87 2.96 5.86 -7.39
N SER A 88 4.26 6.13 -7.50
CA SER A 88 5.28 5.55 -6.62
C SER A 88 5.01 5.89 -5.16
N LEU A 89 4.77 7.17 -4.87
CA LEU A 89 4.46 7.66 -3.52
C LEU A 89 3.11 7.13 -3.02
N ALA A 90 2.09 7.10 -3.88
CA ALA A 90 0.76 6.65 -3.54
C ALA A 90 0.73 5.19 -3.05
N MET A 91 1.55 4.31 -3.63
CA MET A 91 1.72 2.93 -3.15
C MET A 91 2.08 2.89 -1.64
N PHE A 92 2.99 3.78 -1.20
CA PHE A 92 3.37 3.89 0.20
C PHE A 92 2.32 4.61 1.05
N LEU A 93 1.72 5.70 0.54
CA LEU A 93 0.68 6.45 1.24
C LEU A 93 -0.54 5.58 1.57
N PHE A 94 -0.92 4.70 0.64
CA PHE A 94 -2.04 3.77 0.82
C PHE A 94 -1.64 2.45 1.47
N LYS A 95 -0.35 2.27 1.79
CA LYS A 95 0.20 1.07 2.45
C LYS A 95 -0.14 -0.22 1.72
N THR A 96 -0.11 -0.20 0.39
CA THR A 96 -0.27 -1.44 -0.38
C THR A 96 0.99 -2.29 -0.25
N GLY A 97 0.83 -3.59 -0.01
CA GLY A 97 1.93 -4.50 0.28
C GLY A 97 2.73 -4.94 -0.95
N SER A 98 2.23 -4.69 -2.17
CA SER A 98 2.96 -5.01 -3.40
C SER A 98 2.50 -4.20 -4.60
N ARG A 99 3.32 -4.20 -5.66
CA ARG A 99 2.94 -3.64 -6.97
C ARG A 99 1.70 -4.31 -7.55
N ASN A 100 1.61 -5.64 -7.42
CA ASN A 100 0.46 -6.41 -7.89
C ASN A 100 -0.82 -6.04 -7.14
N GLU A 101 -0.75 -5.83 -5.83
CA GLU A 101 -1.90 -5.39 -5.04
C GLU A 101 -2.38 -4.00 -5.47
N PHE A 102 -1.46 -3.06 -5.67
CA PHE A 102 -1.81 -1.72 -6.16
C PHE A 102 -2.40 -1.78 -7.58
N ASN A 103 -1.82 -2.57 -8.49
CA ASN A 103 -2.39 -2.78 -9.83
C ASN A 103 -3.80 -3.41 -9.78
N ASN A 104 -4.06 -4.33 -8.84
CA ASN A 104 -5.41 -4.89 -8.64
C ASN A 104 -6.40 -3.82 -8.16
N LEU A 105 -5.99 -2.88 -7.30
CA LEU A 105 -6.84 -1.73 -6.92
C LEU A 105 -7.16 -0.85 -8.14
N SER A 106 -6.27 -0.79 -9.12
CA SER A 106 -6.55 -0.07 -10.37
C SER A 106 -7.72 -0.67 -11.14
N THR A 107 -8.12 -1.92 -10.91
CA THR A 107 -9.32 -2.50 -11.55
C THR A 107 -10.63 -2.04 -10.89
N ASP A 108 -10.57 -1.46 -9.69
CA ASP A 108 -11.73 -0.86 -9.03
C ASP A 108 -11.96 0.57 -9.56
N GLY A 109 -13.05 0.76 -10.31
CA GLY A 109 -13.40 2.06 -10.89
C GLY A 109 -13.65 3.17 -9.86
N ASN A 110 -14.05 2.84 -8.62
CA ASN A 110 -14.15 3.86 -7.57
C ASN A 110 -12.77 4.29 -7.07
N PHE A 111 -11.85 3.34 -6.97
CA PHE A 111 -10.47 3.64 -6.58
C PHE A 111 -9.80 4.53 -7.63
N GLN A 112 -9.90 4.19 -8.92
CA GLN A 112 -9.37 5.02 -10.02
C GLN A 112 -9.91 6.45 -9.98
N LYS A 113 -11.23 6.62 -9.87
CA LYS A 113 -11.86 7.95 -9.80
C LYS A 113 -11.41 8.76 -8.59
N ASN A 114 -11.26 8.11 -7.44
CA ASN A 114 -10.77 8.79 -6.23
C ASN A 114 -9.29 9.16 -6.35
N TYR A 115 -8.47 8.31 -6.96
CA TYR A 115 -7.06 8.57 -7.24
C TYR A 115 -6.90 9.80 -8.16
N GLU A 116 -7.62 9.80 -9.28
CA GLU A 116 -7.61 10.92 -10.24
C GLU A 116 -8.14 12.21 -9.61
N LYS A 117 -9.18 12.13 -8.77
CA LYS A 117 -9.67 13.29 -8.03
C LYS A 117 -8.65 13.82 -7.00
N LEU A 118 -7.89 12.93 -6.36
CA LEU A 118 -6.95 13.29 -5.31
C LEU A 118 -5.67 13.93 -5.87
N PHE A 119 -5.17 13.39 -6.98
CA PHE A 119 -3.87 13.77 -7.53
C PHE A 119 -3.93 14.49 -8.88
N GLY A 120 -5.07 14.47 -9.57
CA GLY A 120 -5.22 15.02 -10.92
C GLY A 120 -4.64 14.14 -12.03
N PHE A 121 -4.27 12.90 -11.71
CA PHE A 121 -3.54 12.00 -12.60
C PHE A 121 -4.24 10.68 -12.80
N LYS A 122 -4.04 10.08 -13.97
CA LYS A 122 -4.42 8.69 -14.18
C LYS A 122 -3.46 7.79 -13.40
N MET A 123 -3.94 6.62 -13.02
CA MET A 123 -3.14 5.64 -12.30
C MET A 123 -2.30 4.82 -13.29
N PRO A 124 -0.97 4.97 -13.34
CA PRO A 124 -0.11 4.17 -14.21
C PRO A 124 0.03 2.73 -13.69
N HIS A 125 0.33 1.81 -14.60
CA HIS A 125 0.70 0.44 -14.22
C HIS A 125 2.03 0.44 -13.47
N LEU A 126 2.12 -0.22 -12.32
CA LEU A 126 3.32 -0.13 -11.48
C LEU A 126 4.58 -0.81 -12.03
N ASP A 127 4.46 -1.63 -13.08
CA ASP A 127 5.64 -2.10 -13.81
C ASP A 127 6.27 -0.99 -14.64
N THR A 128 5.45 -0.13 -15.27
CA THR A 128 5.92 1.08 -15.93
C THR A 128 6.57 2.02 -14.94
N VAL A 129 5.92 2.24 -13.80
CA VAL A 129 6.48 3.05 -12.71
C VAL A 129 7.82 2.50 -12.24
N TYR A 130 7.91 1.20 -11.96
CA TYR A 130 9.15 0.57 -11.51
C TYR A 130 10.28 0.73 -12.53
N ASN A 131 10.03 0.48 -13.80
CA ASN A 131 11.04 0.58 -14.85
C ASN A 131 11.62 1.99 -14.99
N ILE A 132 10.78 3.00 -14.76
CA ILE A 132 11.19 4.41 -14.81
C ILE A 132 11.93 4.79 -13.53
N MET A 133 11.34 4.52 -12.36
CA MET A 133 11.95 4.86 -11.07
C MET A 133 13.28 4.16 -10.83
N LYS A 134 13.49 2.96 -11.38
CA LYS A 134 14.78 2.24 -11.33
C LYS A 134 15.91 2.98 -12.05
N ARG A 135 15.57 3.76 -13.09
CA ARG A 135 16.54 4.47 -13.94
C ARG A 135 16.70 5.94 -13.53
N LEU A 136 15.71 6.49 -12.82
CA LEU A 136 15.75 7.87 -12.35
C LEU A 136 16.87 8.03 -11.32
N GLU A 137 17.80 8.95 -11.58
CA GLU A 137 18.90 9.20 -10.63
C GLU A 137 18.39 9.79 -9.32
N GLU A 138 18.92 9.30 -8.20
CA GLU A 138 18.50 9.69 -6.85
C GLU A 138 18.63 11.21 -6.61
N LYS A 139 19.66 11.84 -7.20
CA LYS A 139 19.93 13.29 -7.10
C LYS A 139 18.71 14.16 -7.46
N HIS A 140 17.86 13.68 -8.38
CA HIS A 140 16.66 14.41 -8.80
C HIS A 140 15.59 14.41 -7.70
N LEU A 141 15.33 13.25 -7.09
CA LEU A 141 14.40 13.12 -5.96
C LEU A 141 14.92 13.84 -4.72
N GLU A 142 16.24 13.86 -4.51
CA GLU A 142 16.85 14.65 -3.44
C GLU A 142 16.65 16.16 -3.65
N LYS A 143 16.74 16.65 -4.89
CA LYS A 143 16.43 18.05 -5.22
C LYS A 143 14.96 18.37 -4.91
N LEU A 144 14.03 17.50 -5.28
CA LEU A 144 12.61 17.63 -4.94
C LEU A 144 12.39 17.68 -3.42
N LYS A 145 12.98 16.73 -2.68
CA LYS A 145 12.93 16.67 -1.20
C LYS A 145 13.47 17.95 -0.57
N ARG A 146 14.61 18.47 -1.04
CA ARG A 146 15.18 19.74 -0.57
C ARG A 146 14.22 20.91 -0.78
N ARG A 147 13.57 20.99 -1.95
CA ARG A 147 12.58 22.03 -2.26
C ARG A 147 11.38 21.95 -1.31
N MET A 148 10.85 20.76 -1.05
CA MET A 148 9.78 20.55 -0.07
C MET A 148 10.19 21.00 1.35
N ILE A 149 11.38 20.62 1.82
CA ILE A 149 11.87 21.05 3.15
C ILE A 149 12.02 22.57 3.20
N LYS A 150 12.59 23.18 2.15
CA LYS A 150 12.72 24.64 2.05
C LYS A 150 11.36 25.33 2.16
N GLU A 151 10.34 24.84 1.45
CA GLU A 151 8.99 25.38 1.51
C GLU A 151 8.41 25.36 2.93
N LEU A 152 8.60 24.24 3.66
CA LEU A 152 8.16 24.12 5.05
C LEU A 152 8.88 25.10 5.99
N LEU A 153 10.16 25.36 5.76
CA LEU A 153 10.96 26.30 6.54
C LEU A 153 10.56 27.75 6.25
N ASP A 154 10.41 28.11 4.97
CA ASP A 154 10.04 29.45 4.51
C ASP A 154 8.64 29.83 5.01
N ARG A 155 7.68 28.89 5.00
CA ARG A 155 6.34 29.06 5.58
C ARG A 155 6.29 28.99 7.11
N LYS A 156 7.42 28.77 7.78
CA LYS A 156 7.52 28.62 9.24
C LYS A 156 6.66 27.48 9.80
N CYS A 157 6.34 26.47 8.98
CA CYS A 157 5.53 25.31 9.42
C CYS A 157 6.22 24.54 10.56
N LEU A 158 7.55 24.52 10.56
CA LEU A 158 8.35 23.82 11.56
C LEU A 158 8.79 24.71 12.74
N TYR A 159 8.39 25.98 12.76
CA TYR A 159 8.95 26.99 13.67
C TYR A 159 8.73 26.68 15.16
N LYS A 160 7.60 26.03 15.47
CA LYS A 160 7.23 25.57 16.82
C LYS A 160 8.04 24.38 17.33
N TYR A 161 8.79 23.70 16.46
CA TYR A 161 9.61 22.53 16.81
C TYR A 161 11.09 22.88 17.03
N ARG A 162 11.42 24.17 17.11
CA ARG A 162 12.78 24.62 17.42
C ARG A 162 13.07 24.51 18.91
N PHE A 163 14.30 24.16 19.24
CA PHE A 163 14.83 24.20 20.60
C PHE A 163 15.90 25.28 20.67
N SER A 164 15.84 26.17 21.67
CA SER A 164 16.79 27.29 21.82
C SER A 164 17.01 28.09 20.53
N LYS A 165 15.90 28.36 19.80
CA LYS A 165 15.85 29.05 18.50
C LYS A 165 16.46 28.29 17.30
N GLN A 166 16.96 27.08 17.49
CA GLN A 166 17.56 26.24 16.45
C GLN A 166 16.66 25.06 16.05
N TYR A 167 16.76 24.60 14.81
CA TYR A 167 16.11 23.36 14.37
C TYR A 167 16.96 22.16 14.80
N ILE A 168 16.34 21.16 15.43
CA ILE A 168 17.00 19.89 15.75
C ILE A 168 16.80 18.95 14.56
N VAL A 169 17.91 18.42 14.03
CA VAL A 169 17.91 17.40 12.97
C VAL A 169 18.46 16.12 13.55
N ALA A 170 17.63 15.08 13.61
CA ALA A 170 18.08 13.73 13.96
C ALA A 170 18.58 13.04 12.68
N VAL A 171 19.80 12.52 12.72
CA VAL A 171 20.40 11.72 11.64
C VAL A 171 20.52 10.30 12.16
N ASP A 172 19.71 9.40 11.61
CA ASP A 172 19.79 7.97 11.87
C ASP A 172 20.33 7.25 10.63
N GLY A 173 21.32 6.39 10.84
CA GLY A 173 21.99 5.62 9.80
C GLY A 173 21.28 4.30 9.54
N THR A 174 20.04 4.34 9.05
CA THR A 174 19.34 3.13 8.61
C THR A 174 19.73 2.79 7.17
N GLY A 175 20.15 1.55 6.92
CA GLY A 175 20.51 1.04 5.60
C GLY A 175 19.92 -0.34 5.34
N VAL A 176 19.71 -0.68 4.06
CA VAL A 176 19.30 -2.02 3.64
C VAL A 176 20.54 -2.80 3.22
N ALA A 177 20.89 -3.85 3.98
CA ALA A 177 21.95 -4.77 3.58
C ALA A 177 21.51 -5.52 2.31
N SER A 178 22.23 -5.29 1.23
CA SER A 178 21.95 -5.90 -0.08
C SER A 178 23.12 -6.78 -0.50
N PHE A 179 22.82 -8.02 -0.88
CA PHE A 179 23.83 -9.00 -1.28
C PHE A 179 23.51 -9.48 -2.70
N GLY A 180 24.50 -9.44 -3.60
CA GLY A 180 24.38 -10.03 -4.94
C GLY A 180 24.45 -11.57 -4.95
N HIS A 181 24.50 -12.19 -3.77
CA HIS A 181 24.60 -13.63 -3.54
C HIS A 181 23.76 -14.02 -2.33
N LYS A 182 23.48 -15.31 -2.17
CA LYS A 182 22.84 -15.85 -0.96
C LYS A 182 23.76 -15.59 0.24
N HIS A 183 23.35 -14.70 1.14
CA HIS A 183 24.17 -14.30 2.29
C HIS A 183 24.33 -15.42 3.33
N CYS A 184 23.27 -16.21 3.58
CA CYS A 184 23.33 -17.39 4.46
C CYS A 184 22.24 -18.41 4.13
N ASP A 185 22.31 -19.59 4.74
CA ASP A 185 21.35 -20.66 4.49
C ASP A 185 19.91 -20.36 4.91
N GLN A 186 19.73 -19.41 5.82
CA GLN A 186 18.42 -18.94 6.28
C GLN A 186 17.89 -17.72 5.50
N CYS A 187 18.64 -17.24 4.49
CA CYS A 187 18.14 -16.15 3.65
C CYS A 187 16.83 -16.57 2.96
N LEU A 188 15.81 -15.69 3.06
CA LEU A 188 14.48 -15.90 2.47
C LEU A 188 13.67 -17.06 3.08
N HIS A 189 14.13 -17.65 4.19
CA HIS A 189 13.33 -18.59 4.97
C HIS A 189 12.53 -17.82 6.03
N LEU A 190 11.19 -17.88 5.95
CA LEU A 190 10.33 -17.48 7.05
C LEU A 190 10.14 -18.68 7.97
N ASP A 191 10.72 -18.62 9.16
CA ASP A 191 10.39 -19.56 10.24
C ASP A 191 9.02 -19.21 10.82
N PHE A 192 7.98 -19.80 10.26
CA PHE A 192 6.68 -19.87 10.93
C PHE A 192 6.81 -20.88 12.07
N GLY A 193 7.15 -20.38 13.27
CA GLY A 193 7.17 -21.18 14.49
C GLY A 193 5.93 -22.07 14.61
N HIS A 194 6.16 -23.38 14.64
CA HIS A 194 5.27 -24.44 15.10
C HIS A 194 3.89 -24.62 14.47
N LEU A 195 3.75 -24.58 13.14
CA LEU A 195 2.72 -25.39 12.46
C LEU A 195 3.27 -25.92 11.14
N GLY A 196 3.63 -27.20 11.14
CA GLY A 196 4.31 -27.87 10.03
C GLY A 196 3.56 -27.78 8.70
N TYR A 197 4.04 -26.92 7.82
CA TYR A 197 3.83 -27.01 6.38
C TYR A 197 5.13 -26.64 5.68
N SER A 198 5.68 -27.61 4.94
CA SER A 198 6.85 -27.45 4.07
C SER A 198 6.53 -26.43 2.96
N SER A 199 7.04 -25.21 3.07
CA SER A 199 7.05 -24.25 1.96
C SER A 199 8.16 -24.62 0.98
N LYS A 200 7.77 -24.92 -0.26
CA LYS A 200 8.71 -25.01 -1.39
C LYS A 200 9.31 -23.62 -1.65
N PRO A 201 10.58 -23.53 -2.08
CA PRO A 201 11.20 -22.26 -2.43
C PRO A 201 10.40 -21.56 -3.53
N ILE A 202 10.16 -20.26 -3.32
CA ILE A 202 9.61 -19.36 -4.33
C ILE A 202 10.68 -19.25 -5.42
N LYS A 203 10.36 -19.74 -6.62
CA LYS A 203 11.21 -19.58 -7.82
C LYS A 203 11.09 -18.18 -8.38
#